data_AF-A0A840X3R8-F1
#
_entry.id   AF-A0A840X3R8-F1
#
_cell.length_a   1.000
_cell.length_b   1.000
_cell.length_c   1.000
_cell.angle_alpha   90.00
_cell.angle_beta   90.00
_cell.angle_gamma   90.00
#
_symmetry.space_group_name_H-M   'P 1'
#
loop_
_entity.id
_entity.type
_entity.pdbx_description
1 polymer ?
#
loop_
_entity_poly.entity_id
_entity_poly.type
_entity_poly.pdbx_seq_one_letter_code
_entity_poly.pdbx_strand_id
1 'polypeptide(L)'
;MIRAARRCALVACTGALLAVLVSGCAAAAPAAPTLDDSLAERRAALEAAERERFDAFVASSSARIAELGVPVPEFQGLVAREVWPDAVAACIDRADPRIRADRVDDRLTVSYFGMVGEDFDRSRWAIESCTAQFGVAEPRELRQSGPVERAWRFADAQQRLLPCLRAAGLVVPSLPSAEEFGQRLETTAAWNPYALLAADPAALQRALVLCPPSERLLAEREAVMSGGRP
;
A
#
# COMPACT_ATOMS: atom_id res chain seq x y z
N MET A 1 77.17 42.94 -18.52
CA MET A 1 75.94 43.72 -18.75
C MET A 1 74.87 42.79 -19.34
N ILE A 2 73.73 42.73 -18.65
CA ILE A 2 72.37 42.41 -19.12
C ILE A 2 72.09 41.00 -19.68
N ARG A 3 71.24 40.24 -18.97
CA ARG A 3 70.03 39.54 -19.46
C ARG A 3 69.38 38.81 -18.26
N ALA A 4 68.46 39.42 -17.52
CA ALA A 4 67.06 39.74 -17.85
C ALA A 4 66.12 38.51 -17.83
N ALA A 5 65.17 38.58 -16.90
CA ALA A 5 63.78 38.15 -17.00
C ALA A 5 63.47 36.64 -17.19
N ARG A 6 63.34 35.92 -16.07
CA ARG A 6 62.44 34.75 -15.95
C ARG A 6 61.77 34.76 -14.57
N ARG A 7 60.77 35.64 -14.41
CA ARG A 7 59.81 35.62 -13.30
C ARG A 7 58.45 35.98 -13.88
N CYS A 8 57.68 34.97 -14.27
CA CYS A 8 56.23 35.04 -14.49
C CYS A 8 55.80 33.72 -15.12
N ALA A 9 55.42 32.74 -14.30
CA ALA A 9 54.52 31.62 -14.64
C ALA A 9 54.75 30.50 -13.63
N LEU A 10 54.21 30.59 -12.41
CA LEU A 10 54.11 29.42 -11.53
C LEU A 10 53.17 29.58 -10.32
N VAL A 11 52.27 30.58 -10.31
CA VAL A 11 51.37 30.80 -9.15
C VAL A 11 49.88 30.82 -9.53
N ALA A 12 49.53 30.79 -10.82
CA ALA A 12 48.12 30.94 -11.24
C ALA A 12 47.36 29.61 -11.49
N CYS A 13 48.02 28.45 -11.53
CA CYS A 13 47.36 27.19 -11.93
C CYS A 13 46.92 26.28 -10.77
N THR A 14 47.33 26.55 -9.53
CA THR A 14 46.95 25.71 -8.37
C THR A 14 45.66 26.15 -7.67
N GLY A 15 45.19 27.38 -7.90
CA GLY A 15 43.95 27.89 -7.29
C GLY A 15 42.66 27.51 -8.05
N ALA A 16 42.74 27.29 -9.36
CA ALA A 16 41.54 27.03 -10.18
C ALA A 16 41.07 25.57 -10.15
N LEU A 17 41.94 24.62 -9.77
CA LEU A 17 41.58 23.19 -9.73
C LEU A 17 40.82 22.79 -8.45
N LEU A 18 40.96 23.55 -7.36
CA LEU A 18 40.31 23.27 -6.07
C LEU A 18 38.87 23.80 -5.99
N ALA A 19 38.47 24.74 -6.85
CA ALA A 19 37.11 25.28 -6.87
C ALA A 19 36.13 24.44 -7.74
N VAL A 20 36.63 23.62 -8.66
CA VAL A 20 35.77 22.83 -9.57
C VAL A 20 35.34 21.49 -8.94
N LEU A 21 36.08 20.98 -7.96
CA LEU A 21 35.77 19.71 -7.28
C LEU A 21 34.70 19.81 -6.17
N VAL A 22 34.23 21.00 -5.81
CA VAL A 22 33.22 21.20 -4.73
C VAL A 22 31.80 21.43 -5.29
N SER A 23 31.64 21.52 -6.61
CA SER A 23 30.32 21.73 -7.25
C SER A 23 29.61 20.44 -7.67
N GLY A 24 30.24 19.28 -7.49
CA GLY A 24 29.68 17.98 -7.86
C GLY A 24 28.97 17.30 -6.69
N CYS A 25 27.65 17.16 -6.81
CA CYS A 25 26.78 16.31 -5.98
C CYS A 25 26.47 16.81 -4.55
N ALA A 26 25.88 18.00 -4.44
CA ALA A 26 24.73 18.13 -3.54
C ALA A 26 23.51 17.48 -4.22
N ALA A 27 23.58 16.17 -4.48
CA ALA A 27 22.38 15.40 -4.73
C ALA A 27 21.60 15.49 -3.41
N ALA A 28 20.56 16.31 -3.38
CA ALA A 28 19.64 16.36 -2.25
C ALA A 28 19.30 14.91 -1.92
N ALA A 29 19.60 14.49 -0.69
CA ALA A 29 19.25 13.15 -0.26
C ALA A 29 17.76 12.95 -0.57
N PRO A 30 17.37 11.80 -1.14
CA PRO A 30 15.97 11.55 -1.45
C PRO A 30 15.15 11.79 -0.18
N ALA A 31 14.04 12.53 -0.33
CA ALA A 31 13.16 12.82 0.79
C ALA A 31 12.72 11.50 1.44
N ALA A 32 12.65 11.48 2.77
CA ALA A 32 12.14 10.32 3.48
C ALA A 32 10.69 10.05 3.03
N PRO A 33 10.30 8.78 2.84
CA PRO A 33 8.94 8.45 2.43
C PRO A 33 7.93 8.94 3.47
N THR A 34 6.77 9.35 3.01
CA THR A 34 5.67 9.86 3.83
C THR A 34 4.65 8.77 4.16
N LEU A 35 3.73 9.09 5.06
CA LEU A 35 2.56 8.25 5.34
C LEU A 35 1.74 8.04 4.06
N ASP A 36 1.55 9.09 3.27
CA ASP A 36 0.77 9.03 2.03
C ASP A 36 1.45 8.16 0.96
N ASP A 37 2.79 8.18 0.88
CA ASP A 37 3.55 7.27 0.01
C ASP A 37 3.38 5.80 0.43
N SER A 38 3.34 5.54 1.74
CA SER A 38 3.11 4.19 2.28
C SER A 38 1.72 3.68 1.93
N LEU A 39 0.70 4.54 1.99
CA LEU A 39 -0.67 4.21 1.60
C LEU A 39 -0.81 4.00 0.09
N ALA A 40 -0.10 4.79 -0.71
CA ALA A 40 -0.05 4.61 -2.15
C ALA A 40 0.58 3.26 -2.53
N GLU A 41 1.68 2.87 -1.88
CA GLU A 41 2.31 1.55 -2.07
C GLU A 41 1.34 0.41 -1.71
N ARG A 42 0.67 0.50 -0.55
CA ARG A 42 -0.36 -0.49 -0.15
C ARG A 42 -1.46 -0.61 -1.18
N ARG A 43 -2.01 0.52 -1.64
CA ARG A 43 -3.09 0.51 -2.64
C ARG A 43 -2.63 -0.12 -3.95
N ALA A 44 -1.42 0.21 -4.42
CA ALA A 44 -0.87 -0.37 -5.64
C ALA A 44 -0.65 -1.90 -5.50
N ALA A 45 -0.20 -2.37 -4.34
CA ALA A 45 -0.03 -3.79 -4.06
C ALA A 45 -1.37 -4.55 -4.02
N LEU A 46 -2.42 -3.95 -3.44
CA LEU A 46 -3.78 -4.51 -3.48
C LEU A 46 -4.29 -4.62 -4.92
N GLU A 47 -4.14 -3.57 -5.71
CA GLU A 47 -4.62 -3.55 -7.09
C GLU A 47 -3.89 -4.58 -7.95
N ALA A 48 -2.58 -4.73 -7.76
CA ALA A 48 -1.79 -5.76 -8.42
C ALA A 48 -2.26 -7.18 -8.03
N ALA A 49 -2.52 -7.43 -6.75
CA ALA A 49 -3.00 -8.74 -6.27
C ALA A 49 -4.39 -9.10 -6.81
N GLU A 50 -5.32 -8.13 -6.84
CA GLU A 50 -6.65 -8.34 -7.42
C GLU A 50 -6.59 -8.56 -8.93
N ARG A 51 -5.70 -7.83 -9.62
CA ARG A 51 -5.46 -8.05 -11.05
C ARG A 51 -4.89 -9.44 -11.32
N GLU A 52 -3.97 -9.93 -10.50
CA GLU A 52 -3.44 -11.30 -10.62
C GLU A 52 -4.54 -12.35 -10.42
N ARG A 53 -5.43 -12.16 -9.43
CA ARG A 53 -6.60 -13.04 -9.22
C ARG A 53 -7.53 -13.04 -10.43
N PHE A 54 -7.77 -11.87 -11.02
CA PHE A 54 -8.55 -11.73 -12.24
C PHE A 54 -7.89 -12.44 -13.43
N ASP A 55 -6.60 -12.26 -13.64
CA ASP A 55 -5.86 -12.90 -14.74
C ASP A 55 -5.89 -14.43 -14.59
N ALA A 56 -5.79 -14.95 -13.37
CA ALA A 56 -5.96 -16.37 -13.07
C ALA A 56 -7.39 -16.89 -13.36
N PHE A 57 -8.41 -16.08 -13.05
CA PHE A 57 -9.81 -16.39 -13.41
C PHE A 57 -9.98 -16.49 -14.93
N VAL A 58 -9.45 -15.52 -15.69
CA VAL A 58 -9.51 -15.54 -17.16
C VAL A 58 -8.78 -16.76 -17.72
N ALA A 59 -7.58 -17.06 -17.23
CA ALA A 59 -6.78 -18.19 -17.67
C ALA A 59 -7.50 -19.53 -17.43
N SER A 60 -8.04 -19.73 -16.22
CA SER A 60 -8.77 -20.96 -15.85
C SER A 60 -10.11 -21.11 -16.58
N SER A 61 -10.72 -20.00 -17.01
CA SER A 61 -12.00 -19.99 -17.71
C SER A 61 -11.89 -19.97 -19.24
N SER A 62 -10.68 -19.85 -19.79
CA SER A 62 -10.41 -19.65 -21.23
C SER A 62 -11.09 -20.67 -22.16
N ALA A 63 -11.08 -21.96 -21.81
CA ALA A 63 -11.76 -23.00 -22.57
C ALA A 63 -13.29 -22.80 -22.61
N ARG A 64 -13.86 -22.39 -21.48
CA ARG A 64 -15.30 -22.12 -21.35
C ARG A 64 -15.72 -20.85 -22.09
N ILE A 65 -14.87 -19.82 -22.06
CA ILE A 65 -15.03 -18.60 -22.85
C ILE A 65 -15.11 -18.95 -24.34
N ALA A 66 -14.20 -19.79 -24.82
CA ALA A 66 -14.16 -20.23 -26.21
C ALA A 66 -15.39 -21.06 -26.59
N GLU A 67 -15.83 -21.97 -25.72
CA GLU A 67 -17.02 -22.82 -25.95
C GLU A 67 -18.32 -22.01 -26.02
N LEU A 68 -18.52 -21.06 -25.10
CA LEU A 68 -19.73 -20.24 -25.03
C LEU A 68 -19.74 -19.08 -26.04
N GLY A 69 -18.62 -18.79 -26.70
CA GLY A 69 -18.48 -17.65 -27.63
C GLY A 69 -18.68 -16.29 -26.96
N VAL A 70 -18.43 -16.21 -25.65
CA VAL A 70 -18.61 -15.01 -24.83
C VAL A 70 -17.34 -14.16 -24.83
N PRO A 71 -17.45 -12.82 -24.67
CA PRO A 71 -16.29 -11.96 -24.60
C PRO A 71 -15.47 -12.24 -23.33
N VAL A 72 -14.15 -12.10 -23.44
CA VAL A 72 -13.25 -12.07 -22.26
C VAL A 72 -13.56 -10.80 -21.47
N PRO A 73 -13.84 -10.88 -20.16
CA PRO A 73 -14.07 -9.69 -19.35
C PRO A 73 -12.80 -8.84 -19.23
N GLU A 74 -12.94 -7.59 -18.77
CA GLU A 74 -11.83 -6.69 -18.47
C GLU A 74 -11.87 -6.27 -17.00
N PHE A 75 -10.75 -6.37 -16.28
CA PHE A 75 -10.68 -5.89 -14.90
C PHE A 75 -10.88 -4.38 -14.80
N GLN A 76 -11.85 -3.98 -13.99
CA GLN A 76 -12.34 -2.61 -13.83
C GLN A 76 -11.67 -1.87 -12.66
N GLY A 77 -10.80 -2.55 -11.90
CA GLY A 77 -10.09 -1.95 -10.76
C GLY A 77 -10.65 -2.34 -9.41
N LEU A 78 -10.12 -1.68 -8.37
CA LEU A 78 -10.58 -1.82 -7.00
C LEU A 78 -11.82 -0.96 -6.74
N VAL A 79 -12.81 -1.53 -6.06
CA VAL A 79 -13.97 -0.80 -5.53
C VAL A 79 -14.05 -0.97 -4.02
N ALA A 80 -14.66 0.00 -3.34
CA ALA A 80 -14.96 -0.12 -1.92
C ALA A 80 -15.93 -1.28 -1.70
N ARG A 81 -15.81 -1.98 -0.56
CA ARG A 81 -16.64 -3.14 -0.23
C ARG A 81 -18.13 -2.80 -0.24
N GLU A 82 -18.47 -1.61 0.23
CA GLU A 82 -19.85 -1.12 0.32
C GLU A 82 -20.42 -0.77 -1.06
N VAL A 83 -19.56 -0.53 -2.05
CA VAL A 83 -19.93 -0.19 -3.44
C VAL A 83 -19.97 -1.45 -4.31
N TRP A 84 -19.23 -2.49 -3.93
CA TRP A 84 -19.05 -3.70 -4.72
C TRP A 84 -20.36 -4.40 -5.12
N PRO A 85 -21.36 -4.63 -4.23
CA PRO A 85 -22.62 -5.26 -4.63
C PRO A 85 -23.35 -4.49 -5.72
N ASP A 86 -23.37 -3.16 -5.64
CA ASP A 86 -24.05 -2.29 -6.60
C ASP A 86 -23.32 -2.28 -7.96
N ALA A 87 -21.97 -2.28 -7.94
CA ALA A 87 -21.16 -2.36 -9.15
C ALA A 87 -21.35 -3.69 -9.90
N VAL A 88 -21.37 -4.81 -9.16
CA VAL A 88 -21.59 -6.15 -9.74
C VAL A 88 -23.03 -6.29 -10.25
N ALA A 89 -24.02 -5.86 -9.48
CA ALA A 89 -25.43 -5.90 -9.90
C ALA A 89 -25.65 -5.13 -11.22
N ALA A 90 -25.12 -3.91 -11.31
CA ALA A 90 -25.21 -3.10 -12.53
C ALA A 90 -24.49 -3.75 -13.73
N CYS A 91 -23.43 -4.53 -13.50
CA CYS A 91 -22.79 -5.32 -14.55
C CYS A 91 -23.68 -6.48 -15.02
N ILE A 92 -24.24 -7.25 -14.07
CA ILE A 92 -25.11 -8.40 -14.37
C ILE A 92 -26.35 -7.95 -15.14
N ASP A 93 -27.00 -6.86 -14.72
CA ASP A 93 -28.19 -6.32 -15.40
C ASP A 93 -27.93 -5.95 -16.86
N ARG A 94 -26.69 -5.52 -17.19
CA ARG A 94 -26.28 -5.24 -18.58
C ARG A 94 -25.89 -6.51 -19.35
N ALA A 95 -25.28 -7.47 -18.67
CA ALA A 95 -24.75 -8.68 -19.28
C ALA A 95 -25.85 -9.70 -19.60
N ASP A 96 -26.83 -9.86 -18.71
CA ASP A 96 -27.96 -10.76 -18.91
C ASP A 96 -29.23 -10.23 -18.21
N PRO A 97 -30.16 -9.60 -18.96
CA PRO A 97 -31.36 -8.99 -18.38
C PRO A 97 -32.38 -10.01 -17.83
N ARG A 98 -32.12 -11.32 -17.98
CA ARG A 98 -32.94 -12.40 -17.40
C ARG A 98 -32.57 -12.67 -15.95
N ILE A 99 -31.39 -12.24 -15.53
CA ILE A 99 -30.91 -12.35 -14.15
C ILE A 99 -31.38 -11.11 -13.40
N ARG A 100 -31.82 -11.31 -12.17
CA ARG A 100 -32.05 -10.21 -11.24
C ARG A 100 -30.95 -10.20 -10.19
N ALA A 101 -30.14 -9.16 -10.19
CA ALA A 101 -29.13 -8.92 -9.17
C ALA A 101 -29.49 -7.67 -8.38
N ASP A 102 -29.64 -7.82 -7.07
CA ASP A 102 -29.97 -6.71 -6.18
C ASP A 102 -29.02 -6.74 -4.97
N ARG A 103 -28.70 -5.56 -4.44
CA ARG A 103 -28.12 -5.43 -3.11
C ARG A 103 -29.20 -5.66 -2.06
N VAL A 104 -28.95 -6.59 -1.14
CA VAL A 104 -29.76 -6.82 0.06
C VAL A 104 -28.83 -6.67 1.26
N ASP A 105 -29.08 -5.65 2.08
CA ASP A 105 -28.17 -5.17 3.11
C ASP A 105 -26.78 -4.86 2.52
N ASP A 106 -25.73 -5.61 2.88
CA ASP A 106 -24.36 -5.46 2.38
C ASP A 106 -23.92 -6.65 1.49
N ARG A 107 -24.89 -7.35 0.90
CA ARG A 107 -24.63 -8.55 0.08
C ARG A 107 -25.26 -8.42 -1.28
N LEU A 108 -24.55 -8.95 -2.27
CA LEU A 108 -25.11 -9.23 -3.58
C LEU A 108 -26.04 -10.44 -3.49
N THR A 109 -27.30 -10.27 -3.87
CA THR A 109 -28.25 -11.36 -4.05
C THR A 109 -28.53 -11.50 -5.53
N VAL A 110 -28.39 -12.72 -6.06
CA VAL A 110 -28.64 -13.01 -7.47
C VAL A 110 -29.72 -14.07 -7.58
N SER A 111 -30.74 -13.79 -8.40
CA SER A 111 -31.87 -14.68 -8.68
C SER A 111 -31.96 -14.97 -10.16
N TYR A 112 -32.09 -16.24 -10.51
CA TYR A 112 -32.28 -16.67 -11.89
C TYR A 112 -33.19 -17.91 -11.94
N PHE A 113 -34.50 -17.67 -12.10
CA PHE A 113 -35.52 -18.72 -12.05
C PHE A 113 -35.79 -19.33 -13.43
N GLY A 114 -35.89 -20.67 -13.49
CA GLY A 114 -36.39 -21.38 -14.66
C GLY A 114 -35.39 -21.56 -15.82
N MET A 115 -34.12 -21.19 -15.62
CA MET A 115 -33.09 -21.37 -16.66
C MET A 115 -32.46 -22.76 -16.58
N VAL A 116 -32.23 -23.37 -17.74
CA VAL A 116 -31.62 -24.70 -17.89
C VAL A 116 -30.69 -24.73 -19.10
N GLY A 117 -29.79 -25.71 -19.14
CA GLY A 117 -28.89 -25.94 -20.27
C GLY A 117 -28.02 -24.71 -20.58
N GLU A 118 -27.87 -24.41 -21.87
CA GLU A 118 -26.99 -23.34 -22.36
C GLU A 118 -27.37 -21.93 -21.82
N ASP A 119 -28.65 -21.70 -21.52
CA ASP A 119 -29.09 -20.43 -20.93
C ASP A 119 -28.63 -20.28 -19.49
N PHE A 120 -28.73 -21.35 -18.70
CA PHE A 120 -28.17 -21.37 -17.35
C PHE A 120 -26.66 -21.13 -17.37
N ASP A 121 -25.96 -21.76 -18.31
CA ASP A 121 -24.53 -21.66 -18.46
C ASP A 121 -24.06 -20.24 -18.83
N ARG A 122 -24.76 -19.58 -19.75
CA ARG A 122 -24.49 -18.18 -20.11
C ARG A 122 -24.73 -17.23 -18.93
N SER A 123 -25.81 -17.42 -18.19
CA SER A 123 -26.11 -16.56 -17.04
C SER A 123 -25.15 -16.78 -15.87
N ARG A 124 -24.76 -18.03 -15.60
CA ARG A 124 -23.71 -18.32 -14.61
C ARG A 124 -22.42 -17.60 -14.98
N TRP A 125 -22.05 -17.65 -16.26
CA TRP A 125 -20.87 -16.92 -16.75
C TRP A 125 -20.99 -15.41 -16.58
N ALA A 126 -22.17 -14.81 -16.85
CA ALA A 126 -22.40 -13.39 -16.61
C ALA A 126 -22.16 -13.01 -15.13
N ILE A 127 -22.63 -13.84 -14.19
CA ILE A 127 -22.41 -13.62 -12.76
C ILE A 127 -20.93 -13.74 -12.40
N GLU A 128 -20.26 -14.82 -12.81
CA GLU A 128 -18.86 -15.09 -12.50
C GLU A 128 -17.95 -13.99 -13.08
N SER A 129 -18.16 -13.63 -14.34
CA SER A 129 -17.37 -12.59 -15.02
C SER A 129 -17.61 -11.21 -14.40
N CYS A 130 -18.85 -10.82 -14.09
CA CYS A 130 -19.13 -9.54 -13.43
C CYS A 130 -18.55 -9.48 -12.01
N THR A 131 -18.56 -10.59 -11.29
CA THR A 131 -17.95 -10.69 -9.95
C THR A 131 -16.43 -10.52 -10.04
N ALA A 132 -15.78 -11.18 -11.01
CA ALA A 132 -14.32 -11.16 -11.17
C ALA A 132 -13.78 -9.80 -11.64
N GLN A 133 -14.58 -9.00 -12.38
CA GLN A 133 -14.16 -7.71 -12.92
C GLN A 133 -13.81 -6.66 -11.85
N PHE A 134 -14.37 -6.78 -10.65
CA PHE A 134 -14.21 -5.78 -9.59
C PHE A 134 -13.49 -6.39 -8.38
N GLY A 135 -12.27 -5.93 -8.13
CA GLY A 135 -11.52 -6.32 -6.94
C GLY A 135 -12.08 -5.65 -5.68
N VAL A 136 -12.13 -6.39 -4.57
CA VAL A 136 -12.47 -5.85 -3.24
C VAL A 136 -11.22 -5.81 -2.40
N ALA A 137 -10.77 -4.60 -2.07
CA ALA A 137 -9.64 -4.45 -1.17
C ALA A 137 -10.09 -4.70 0.28
N GLU A 138 -9.75 -5.86 0.85
CA GLU A 138 -9.69 -6.00 2.30
C GLU A 138 -8.28 -5.61 2.80
N PRO A 139 -8.13 -4.53 3.60
CA PRO A 139 -6.82 -4.09 4.08
C PRO A 139 -6.02 -5.16 4.83
N ARG A 140 -6.71 -6.15 5.42
CA ARG A 140 -6.09 -7.27 6.14
C ARG A 140 -5.40 -8.30 5.23
N GLU A 141 -5.69 -8.30 3.93
CA GLU A 141 -5.08 -9.27 3.00
C GLU A 141 -3.64 -8.88 2.66
N LEU A 142 -3.29 -7.59 2.70
CA LEU A 142 -1.91 -7.15 2.71
C LEU A 142 -1.31 -7.29 4.10
N ARG A 143 -0.86 -8.51 4.42
CA ARG A 143 -0.11 -8.74 5.67
C ARG A 143 1.33 -8.25 5.61
N GLN A 144 1.85 -7.93 4.43
CA GLN A 144 3.26 -7.60 4.25
C GLN A 144 3.45 -6.13 3.92
N SER A 145 4.11 -5.42 4.82
CA SER A 145 4.57 -4.05 4.58
C SER A 145 5.57 -4.01 3.42
N GLY A 146 5.32 -3.16 2.41
CA GLY A 146 6.24 -2.93 1.31
C GLY A 146 7.52 -2.18 1.73
N PRO A 147 8.49 -2.01 0.83
CA PRO A 147 9.72 -1.27 1.14
C PRO A 147 9.48 0.19 1.53
N VAL A 148 8.51 0.89 0.93
CA VAL A 148 8.19 2.29 1.27
C VAL A 148 7.61 2.37 2.67
N GLU A 149 6.64 1.51 3.00
CA GLU A 149 6.04 1.49 4.34
C GLU A 149 7.09 1.16 5.42
N ARG A 150 7.96 0.16 5.17
CA ARG A 150 9.02 -0.20 6.13
C ARG A 150 9.97 0.95 6.41
N ALA A 151 10.39 1.66 5.36
CA ALA A 151 11.26 2.82 5.48
C ALA A 151 10.56 3.98 6.22
N TRP A 152 9.27 4.23 5.91
CA TRP A 152 8.48 5.24 6.60
C TRP A 152 8.30 4.91 8.09
N ARG A 153 7.92 3.68 8.44
CA ARG A 153 7.74 3.26 9.86
C ARG A 153 9.03 3.39 10.66
N PHE A 154 10.18 3.08 10.06
CA PHE A 154 11.48 3.30 10.71
C PHE A 154 11.75 4.79 10.95
N ALA A 155 11.54 5.64 9.93
CA ALA A 155 11.71 7.08 10.06
C ALA A 155 10.76 7.69 11.09
N ASP A 156 9.49 7.28 11.09
CA ASP A 156 8.47 7.69 12.06
C ASP A 156 8.86 7.29 13.50
N ALA A 157 9.37 6.07 13.68
CA ALA A 157 9.89 5.62 14.97
C ALA A 157 11.03 6.52 15.48
N GLN A 158 11.97 6.86 14.61
CA GLN A 158 13.13 7.69 14.93
C GLN A 158 12.77 9.16 15.19
N GLN A 159 11.90 9.74 14.37
CA GLN A 159 11.68 11.18 14.30
C GLN A 159 10.50 11.65 15.15
N ARG A 160 9.48 10.81 15.34
CA ARG A 160 8.25 11.17 16.07
C ARG A 160 8.07 10.35 17.33
N LEU A 161 8.05 9.03 17.21
CA LEU A 161 7.58 8.16 18.28
C LEU A 161 8.54 8.13 19.48
N LEU A 162 9.82 7.86 19.24
CA LEU A 162 10.81 7.81 20.32
C LEU A 162 11.02 9.17 21.00
N PRO A 163 11.11 10.29 20.27
CA PRO A 163 11.11 11.62 20.89
C PRO A 163 9.86 11.88 21.74
N CYS A 164 8.66 11.52 21.27
CA CYS A 164 7.42 11.69 22.03
C CYS A 164 7.45 10.90 23.35
N LEU A 165 7.81 9.62 23.30
CA LEU A 165 7.85 8.76 24.48
C LEU A 165 8.88 9.25 25.50
N ARG A 166 10.06 9.69 25.05
CA ARG A 166 11.08 10.27 25.92
C ARG A 166 10.61 11.58 26.54
N ALA A 167 9.93 12.45 25.78
CA ALA A 167 9.35 13.68 26.30
C ALA A 167 8.25 13.43 27.34
N ALA A 168 7.52 12.32 27.22
CA ALA A 168 6.57 11.84 28.23
C ALA A 168 7.25 11.20 29.47
N GLY A 169 8.58 11.21 29.56
CA GLY A 169 9.33 10.65 30.68
C GLY A 169 9.40 9.12 30.68
N LEU A 170 9.09 8.47 29.57
CA LEU A 170 9.07 7.01 29.46
C LEU A 170 10.45 6.48 29.04
N VAL A 171 10.84 5.34 29.63
CA VAL A 171 12.01 4.58 29.20
C VAL A 171 11.62 3.78 27.96
N VAL A 172 12.40 3.93 26.90
CA VAL A 172 12.17 3.25 25.61
C VAL A 172 13.34 2.35 25.25
N PRO A 173 13.09 1.17 24.67
CA PRO A 173 14.15 0.33 24.13
C PRO A 173 14.87 1.06 22.98
N SER A 174 16.14 0.72 22.78
CA SER A 174 16.91 1.22 21.63
C SER A 174 16.26 0.77 20.33
N LEU A 175 16.16 1.68 19.36
CA LEU A 175 15.75 1.34 18.00
C LEU A 175 16.86 0.47 17.37
N PRO A 176 16.55 -0.68 16.76
CA PRO A 176 17.52 -1.47 16.02
C PRO A 176 17.94 -0.74 14.73
N SER A 177 18.84 -1.36 13.95
CA SER A 177 19.17 -0.81 12.63
C SER A 177 17.95 -0.80 11.70
N ALA A 178 17.96 0.02 10.65
CA ALA A 178 16.86 0.08 9.67
C ALA A 178 16.60 -1.29 9.01
N GLU A 179 17.67 -2.02 8.72
CA GLU A 179 17.61 -3.36 8.14
C GLU A 179 16.97 -4.35 9.12
N GLU A 180 17.43 -4.40 10.37
CA GLU A 180 16.88 -5.29 11.40
C GLU A 180 15.41 -4.95 11.72
N PHE A 181 15.07 -3.66 11.76
CA PHE A 181 13.70 -3.20 11.94
C PHE A 181 12.79 -3.75 10.83
N GLY A 182 13.20 -3.57 9.56
CA GLY A 182 12.43 -4.03 8.41
C GLY A 182 12.32 -5.55 8.29
N GLN A 183 13.33 -6.31 8.74
CA GLN A 183 13.30 -7.78 8.75
C GLN A 183 12.37 -8.35 9.84
N ARG A 184 12.25 -7.66 10.99
CA ARG A 184 11.49 -8.16 12.13
C ARG A 184 10.06 -7.63 12.21
N LEU A 185 9.70 -6.63 11.39
CA LEU A 185 8.46 -5.87 11.50
C LEU A 185 7.18 -6.71 11.60
N GLU A 186 7.10 -7.78 10.80
CA GLU A 186 5.92 -8.68 10.74
C GLU A 186 6.13 -10.00 11.51
N THR A 187 7.14 -10.05 12.38
CA THR A 187 7.49 -11.25 13.15
C THR A 187 7.08 -11.10 14.61
N THR A 188 7.04 -12.21 15.35
CA THR A 188 6.86 -12.19 16.81
C THR A 188 8.00 -11.49 17.56
N ALA A 189 9.13 -11.27 16.89
CA ALA A 189 10.28 -10.53 17.41
C ALA A 189 10.31 -9.06 16.93
N ALA A 190 9.17 -8.54 16.43
CA ALA A 190 9.04 -7.14 16.05
C ALA A 190 9.46 -6.21 17.21
N TRP A 191 10.19 -5.17 16.87
CA TRP A 191 10.59 -4.16 17.85
C TRP A 191 9.34 -3.43 18.36
N ASN A 192 9.15 -3.46 19.68
CA ASN A 192 8.03 -2.80 20.34
C ASN A 192 8.55 -1.64 21.22
N PRO A 193 8.27 -0.37 20.87
CA PRO A 193 8.73 0.78 21.66
C PRO A 193 8.11 0.85 23.06
N TYR A 194 7.03 0.11 23.30
CA TYR A 194 6.31 0.05 24.57
C TYR A 194 6.62 -1.23 25.37
N ALA A 195 7.57 -2.07 24.93
CA ALA A 195 7.84 -3.36 25.55
C ALA A 195 8.11 -3.26 27.06
N LEU A 196 8.75 -2.17 27.51
CA LEU A 196 9.08 -1.94 28.92
C LEU A 196 7.87 -1.55 29.78
N LEU A 197 6.73 -1.24 29.16
CA LEU A 197 5.47 -0.89 29.85
C LEU A 197 4.53 -2.10 30.00
N ALA A 198 4.92 -3.29 29.55
CA ALA A 198 4.06 -4.48 29.54
C ALA A 198 3.53 -4.87 30.93
N ALA A 199 4.27 -4.55 32.00
CA ALA A 199 3.87 -4.81 33.38
C ALA A 199 2.94 -3.76 33.98
N ASP A 200 2.71 -2.62 33.31
CA ASP A 200 1.81 -1.54 33.74
C ASP A 200 0.82 -1.18 32.62
N PRO A 201 -0.35 -1.85 32.57
CA PRO A 201 -1.36 -1.61 31.54
C PRO A 201 -1.88 -0.17 31.52
N ALA A 202 -1.94 0.50 32.67
CA ALA A 202 -2.43 1.87 32.75
C ALA A 202 -1.42 2.85 32.15
N ALA A 203 -0.12 2.66 32.41
CA ALA A 203 0.94 3.42 31.77
C ALA A 203 1.01 3.14 30.26
N LEU A 204 0.89 1.88 29.85
CA LEU A 204 0.83 1.49 28.45
C LEU A 204 -0.31 2.21 27.72
N GLN A 205 -1.53 2.18 28.27
CA GLN A 205 -2.67 2.84 27.65
C GLN A 205 -2.46 4.35 27.52
N ARG A 206 -1.91 5.01 28.54
CA ARG A 206 -1.57 6.44 28.47
C ARG A 206 -0.53 6.72 27.38
N ALA A 207 0.50 5.88 27.28
CA ALA A 207 1.55 6.02 26.27
C ALA A 207 0.98 5.87 24.84
N LEU A 208 0.11 4.88 24.61
CA LEU A 208 -0.54 4.63 23.31
C LEU A 208 -1.47 5.77 22.88
N VAL A 209 -2.04 6.50 23.84
CA VAL A 209 -2.86 7.68 23.56
C VAL A 209 -2.00 8.91 23.27
N LEU A 210 -0.96 9.15 24.08
CA LEU A 210 -0.10 10.33 23.95
C LEU A 210 0.82 10.24 22.73
N CYS A 211 1.37 9.07 22.47
CA CYS A 211 2.34 8.80 21.43
C CYS A 211 1.87 7.61 20.61
N PRO A 212 0.92 7.77 19.68
CA PRO A 212 0.33 6.64 18.96
C PRO A 212 1.36 5.92 18.07
N PRO A 213 1.29 4.57 17.95
CA PRO A 213 2.15 3.80 17.08
C PRO A 213 1.85 4.05 15.59
N SER A 214 2.82 3.79 14.70
CA SER A 214 2.71 4.08 13.26
C SER A 214 1.54 3.34 12.61
N GLU A 215 1.27 2.11 13.06
CA GLU A 215 0.15 1.26 12.62
C GLU A 215 -1.20 1.92 12.85
N ARG A 216 -1.32 2.67 13.95
CA ARG A 216 -2.54 3.43 14.24
C ARG A 216 -2.71 4.61 13.27
N LEU A 217 -1.62 5.29 12.92
CA LEU A 217 -1.66 6.38 11.94
C LEU A 217 -2.04 5.91 10.54
N LEU A 218 -1.53 4.74 10.13
CA LEU A 218 -1.94 4.07 8.89
C LEU A 218 -3.44 3.78 8.90
N ALA A 219 -3.92 3.09 9.94
CA ALA A 219 -5.33 2.71 10.04
C ALA A 219 -6.27 3.93 10.07
N GLU A 220 -5.93 4.97 10.81
CA GLU A 220 -6.72 6.21 10.88
C GLU A 220 -6.77 6.91 9.51
N ARG A 221 -5.65 6.98 8.79
CA ARG A 221 -5.62 7.60 7.45
C ARG A 221 -6.33 6.75 6.39
N GLU A 222 -6.21 5.43 6.44
CA GLU A 222 -6.95 4.50 5.57
C GLU A 222 -8.46 4.61 5.78
N ALA A 223 -8.93 4.74 7.03
CA ALA A 223 -10.34 4.90 7.35
C ALA A 223 -10.92 6.19 6.73
N VAL A 224 -10.17 7.30 6.81
CA VAL A 224 -10.55 8.57 6.18
C VAL A 224 -10.64 8.45 4.66
N MET A 225 -9.67 7.77 4.02
CA MET A 225 -9.69 7.55 2.57
C MET A 225 -10.82 6.64 2.10
N SER A 226 -11.23 5.69 2.95
CA SER A 226 -12.30 4.73 2.65
C SER A 226 -13.70 5.28 2.95
N GLY A 227 -13.82 6.52 3.43
CA GLY A 227 -15.11 7.12 3.80
C GLY A 227 -15.72 6.56 5.09
N GLY A 228 -14.95 5.79 5.87
CA GLY A 228 -15.38 5.31 7.19
C GLY A 228 -15.42 6.46 8.18
N ARG A 229 -16.56 6.68 8.85
CA ARG A 229 -16.58 7.55 10.04
C ARG A 229 -15.73 6.90 11.15
N PRO A 230 -14.96 7.71 11.90
CA PRO A 230 -14.16 7.24 13.02
C PRO A 230 -15.02 6.62 14.13
#